data_AF-A0A7X9GSP2-F1
#
_entry.id   AF-A0A7X9GSP2-F1
#
_cell.length_a   1.000
_cell.length_b   1.000
_cell.length_c   1.000
_cell.angle_alpha   90.00
_cell.angle_beta   90.00
_cell.angle_gamma   90.00
#
_symmetry.space_group_name_H-M   'P 1'
#
loop_
_entity.id
_entity.type
_entity.pdbx_description
1 polymer ?
#
loop_
_entity_poly.entity_id
_entity_poly.type
_entity_poly.pdbx_seq_one_letter_code
_entity_poly.pdbx_strand_id
1 'polypeptide(L)'
;MKEDKKIREKVGTENPFEVPQGYFDRLTDQIIDRLPEKEVIISEPEELTLWAKMRPWVYMAAMFVGAALLIRIGSWSLGSKQTEESSYEYKEVISEEYLDISFEKAQMDGYSLYLYLAENGEDN
;
A
#
# COMPACT_ATOMS: atom_id res chain seq x y z
N MET A 1 18.85 -23.19 -59.17
CA MET A 1 20.21 -23.22 -59.77
C MET A 1 20.33 -22.51 -61.12
N LYS A 2 19.46 -22.71 -62.12
CA LYS A 2 19.55 -21.96 -63.40
C LYS A 2 19.08 -20.50 -63.28
N GLU A 3 18.10 -20.25 -62.41
CA GLU A 3 17.50 -18.92 -62.20
C GLU A 3 18.44 -17.99 -61.41
N ASP A 4 19.11 -18.53 -60.39
CA ASP A 4 20.08 -17.79 -59.56
C ASP A 4 21.24 -17.23 -60.39
N LYS A 5 21.72 -17.98 -61.40
CA LYS A 5 22.76 -17.51 -62.32
C LYS A 5 22.30 -16.33 -63.18
N LYS A 6 21.05 -16.37 -63.66
CA LYS A 6 20.44 -15.32 -64.49
C LYS A 6 20.24 -14.02 -63.71
N ILE A 7 19.93 -14.11 -62.42
CA ILE A 7 19.79 -12.92 -61.56
C ILE A 7 21.17 -12.31 -61.28
N ARG A 8 22.18 -13.12 -60.94
CA ARG A 8 23.54 -12.64 -60.67
C ARG A 8 24.21 -12.00 -61.89
N GLU A 9 23.96 -12.52 -63.08
CA GLU A 9 24.46 -11.94 -64.34
C GLU A 9 23.80 -10.58 -64.65
N LYS A 10 22.51 -10.43 -64.33
CA LYS A 10 21.77 -9.18 -64.59
C LYS A 10 22.00 -8.09 -63.55
N VAL A 11 22.17 -8.46 -62.29
CA VAL A 11 22.22 -7.52 -61.16
C VAL A 11 23.68 -7.21 -60.75
N GLY A 12 24.64 -8.02 -61.19
CA GLY A 12 26.02 -7.91 -60.73
C GLY A 12 26.19 -8.46 -59.30
N THR A 13 27.44 -8.56 -58.84
CA THR A 13 27.74 -8.93 -57.43
C THR A 13 27.92 -7.67 -56.57
N GLU A 14 27.84 -6.49 -57.17
CA GLU A 14 28.01 -5.22 -56.49
C GLU A 14 26.76 -4.88 -55.70
N ASN A 15 26.93 -4.38 -54.49
CA ASN A 15 25.83 -4.04 -53.61
C ASN A 15 25.28 -2.67 -54.03
N PRO A 16 24.04 -2.57 -54.55
CA PRO A 16 23.45 -1.28 -54.91
C PRO A 16 23.04 -0.46 -53.67
N PHE A 17 23.03 -1.06 -52.48
CA PHE A 17 22.71 -0.40 -51.22
C PHE A 17 24.00 0.01 -50.51
N GLU A 18 24.71 0.97 -51.08
CA GLU A 18 25.80 1.65 -50.41
C GLU A 18 25.30 2.97 -49.82
N VAL A 19 25.56 3.15 -48.53
CA VAL A 19 25.29 4.42 -47.88
C VAL A 19 26.43 5.39 -48.18
N PRO A 20 26.14 6.70 -48.36
CA PRO A 20 27.18 7.71 -48.42
C PRO A 20 28.10 7.65 -47.20
N GLN A 21 29.38 7.93 -47.40
CA GLN A 21 30.35 8.00 -46.31
C GLN A 21 29.89 9.03 -45.26
N GLY A 22 29.84 8.61 -44.00
CA GLY A 22 29.40 9.44 -42.87
C GLY A 22 27.89 9.64 -42.71
N TYR A 23 27.05 8.91 -43.45
CA TYR A 23 25.58 8.98 -43.30
C TYR A 23 25.10 8.68 -41.86
N PHE A 24 25.70 7.68 -41.23
CA PHE A 24 25.33 7.27 -39.86
C PHE A 24 25.97 8.12 -38.77
N ASP A 25 26.96 8.96 -39.09
CA ASP A 25 27.66 9.80 -38.10
C ASP A 25 26.70 10.79 -37.43
N ARG A 26 25.69 11.25 -38.17
CA ARG A 26 24.67 12.22 -37.73
C ARG A 26 23.35 11.55 -37.32
N LEU A 27 23.29 10.22 -37.28
CA LEU A 27 22.04 9.50 -36.94
C LEU A 27 21.70 9.70 -35.47
N THR A 28 22.68 9.57 -34.58
CA THR A 28 22.48 9.75 -33.14
C THR A 28 21.94 11.14 -32.82
N ASP A 29 22.56 12.18 -33.39
CA ASP A 29 22.12 13.57 -33.22
C ASP A 29 20.69 13.75 -33.73
N GLN A 30 20.38 13.23 -34.91
CA GLN A 30 19.03 13.27 -35.47
C GLN A 30 18.01 12.51 -34.60
N ILE A 31 18.38 11.39 -33.98
CA ILE A 31 17.50 10.67 -33.07
C ILE A 31 17.25 11.51 -31.82
N ILE A 32 18.29 12.10 -31.23
CA ILE A 32 18.20 12.97 -30.05
C ILE A 32 17.35 14.21 -30.33
N ASP A 33 17.55 14.85 -31.48
CA ASP A 33 16.78 16.04 -31.89
C ASP A 33 15.31 15.72 -32.21
N ARG A 34 15.00 14.46 -32.55
CA ARG A 34 13.65 13.99 -32.90
C ARG A 34 12.91 13.35 -31.73
N LEU A 35 13.63 12.94 -30.69
CA LEU A 35 12.99 12.69 -29.42
C LEU A 35 12.27 13.98 -29.05
N PRO A 36 11.00 13.93 -28.58
CA PRO A 36 10.43 15.10 -27.93
C PRO A 36 11.49 15.54 -26.93
N GLU A 37 11.76 16.85 -26.81
CA GLU A 37 12.45 17.37 -25.64
C GLU A 37 11.79 16.62 -24.52
N LYS A 38 12.52 15.66 -23.93
CA LYS A 38 11.99 14.90 -22.81
C LYS A 38 11.72 16.05 -21.91
N GLU A 39 10.43 16.40 -21.79
CA GLU A 39 9.94 17.33 -20.83
C GLU A 39 10.63 16.75 -19.63
N VAL A 40 11.72 17.40 -19.22
CA VAL A 40 12.24 17.14 -17.93
C VAL A 40 11.07 17.75 -17.23
N ILE A 41 10.13 16.86 -16.89
CA ILE A 41 9.22 17.04 -15.80
C ILE A 41 10.22 17.06 -14.62
N ILE A 42 11.10 18.07 -14.55
CA ILE A 42 10.96 19.19 -13.65
C ILE A 42 9.49 19.63 -13.77
N SER A 43 8.57 18.75 -13.36
CA SER A 43 7.71 19.12 -12.27
C SER A 43 8.71 19.72 -11.32
N GLU A 44 8.77 21.05 -11.34
CA GLU A 44 9.14 21.84 -10.18
C GLU A 44 8.76 20.95 -9.01
N PRO A 45 9.71 20.51 -8.16
CA PRO A 45 9.36 19.63 -7.06
C PRO A 45 8.22 20.36 -6.37
N GLU A 46 6.99 19.92 -6.63
CA GLU A 46 5.78 20.61 -6.22
C GLU A 46 5.92 20.44 -4.74
N GLU A 47 6.40 21.50 -4.07
CA GLU A 47 7.06 21.38 -2.79
C GLU A 47 6.08 20.61 -1.94
N LEU A 48 6.38 19.33 -1.69
CA LEU A 48 5.39 18.36 -1.24
C LEU A 48 4.74 19.00 -0.04
N THR A 49 3.53 19.55 -0.26
CA THR A 49 3.11 20.67 0.56
C THR A 49 3.01 20.10 1.94
N LEU A 50 3.80 20.61 2.88
CA LEU A 50 3.92 20.03 4.23
C LEU A 50 2.53 19.87 4.88
N TRP A 51 1.53 20.60 4.38
CA TRP A 51 0.10 20.40 4.58
C TRP A 51 -0.43 18.98 4.40
N ALA A 52 0.03 18.20 3.42
CA ALA A 52 -0.43 16.83 3.21
C ALA A 52 -0.09 15.93 4.41
N LYS A 53 1.05 16.16 5.06
CA LYS A 53 1.45 15.46 6.29
C LYS A 53 0.73 16.00 7.53
N MET A 54 0.33 17.27 7.52
CA MET A 54 -0.40 17.90 8.62
C MET A 54 -1.91 17.58 8.61
N ARG A 55 -2.51 17.31 7.44
CA ARG A 55 -3.92 16.91 7.28
C ARG A 55 -4.36 15.80 8.27
N PRO A 56 -3.69 14.64 8.35
CA PRO A 56 -4.10 13.59 9.28
C PRO A 56 -3.99 14.01 10.76
N TRP A 57 -2.98 14.82 11.12
CA TRP A 57 -2.83 15.27 12.51
C TRP A 57 -3.88 16.31 12.91
N VAL A 58 -4.29 17.18 11.97
CA VAL A 58 -5.39 18.13 12.17
C VAL A 58 -6.72 17.41 12.43
N TYR A 59 -7.00 16.30 11.73
CA TYR A 59 -8.20 15.49 12.02
C TYR A 59 -8.18 14.90 13.42
N MET A 60 -7.03 14.38 13.86
CA MET A 60 -6.88 13.87 15.23
C MET A 60 -7.09 14.98 16.26
N ALA A 61 -6.45 16.14 16.06
CA ALA A 61 -6.65 17.30 16.91
C ALA A 61 -8.12 17.76 16.96
N ALA A 62 -8.82 17.77 15.82
CA ALA A 62 -10.24 18.10 15.77
C ALA A 62 -11.11 17.11 16.54
N MET A 63 -10.81 15.81 16.49
CA MET A 63 -11.51 14.80 17.30
C MET A 63 -11.31 15.04 18.80
N PHE A 64 -10.06 15.30 19.24
CA PHE A 64 -9.78 15.60 20.65
C PHE A 64 -10.44 16.89 21.12
N VAL A 65 -10.40 17.95 20.32
CA VAL A 65 -11.05 19.23 20.63
C VAL A 65 -12.57 19.06 20.67
N GLY A 66 -13.16 18.30 19.74
CA GLY A 66 -14.59 17.97 19.74
C GLY A 66 -15.01 17.22 21.01
N ALA A 67 -14.29 16.16 21.38
CA ALA A 67 -14.54 15.43 22.61
C ALA A 67 -14.36 16.30 23.86
N ALA A 68 -13.31 17.12 23.91
CA ALA A 68 -13.04 18.03 25.02
C ALA A 68 -14.14 19.09 25.17
N LEU A 69 -14.67 19.64 24.08
CA LEU A 69 -15.78 20.59 24.12
C LEU A 69 -17.07 19.94 24.63
N LEU A 70 -17.38 18.72 24.20
CA LEU A 70 -18.53 17.96 24.70
C LEU A 70 -18.41 17.72 26.22
N ILE A 71 -17.24 17.29 26.70
CA ILE A 71 -16.97 17.11 28.13
C ILE A 71 -17.07 18.45 28.87
N ARG A 72 -16.50 19.51 28.31
CA ARG A 72 -16.39 20.81 28.96
C ARG A 72 -17.73 21.55 29.06
N ILE A 73 -18.63 21.38 28.09
CA ILE A 73 -20.01 21.88 28.14
C ILE A 73 -20.86 21.02 29.08
N GLY A 74 -20.74 19.68 29.01
CA GLY A 74 -21.42 18.77 29.92
C GLY A 74 -21.02 18.96 31.38
N SER A 75 -19.74 19.22 31.65
CA SER A 75 -19.18 19.44 32.99
C SER A 75 -19.66 20.75 33.64
N TRP A 76 -20.05 21.76 32.85
CA TRP A 76 -20.67 22.97 33.37
C TRP A 76 -22.15 22.78 33.75
N SER A 77 -22.86 21.87 33.09
CA SER A 77 -24.23 21.49 33.42
C SER A 77 -24.31 20.49 34.58
N LEU A 78 -23.21 19.83 34.92
CA LEU A 78 -23.17 18.72 35.88
C LEU A 78 -22.13 19.01 36.95
N GLY A 79 -22.42 20.01 37.80
CA GLY A 79 -21.70 20.19 39.05
C GLY A 79 -21.72 18.89 39.86
N SER A 80 -20.53 18.41 40.21
CA SER A 80 -20.26 17.28 41.11
C SER A 80 -21.11 16.02 40.88
N LYS A 81 -20.76 15.23 39.87
CA LYS A 81 -20.71 13.79 40.09
C LYS A 81 -19.29 13.33 39.83
N GLN A 82 -18.75 12.69 40.87
CA GLN A 82 -17.46 12.05 40.92
C GLN A 82 -17.21 11.30 39.62
N THR A 83 -15.94 11.26 39.21
CA THR A 83 -15.40 10.21 38.36
C THR A 83 -15.93 8.88 38.89
N GLU A 84 -17.02 8.39 38.31
CA GLU A 84 -17.34 6.98 38.35
C GLU A 84 -16.20 6.36 37.55
N GLU A 85 -15.22 5.80 38.27
CA GLU A 85 -14.44 4.70 37.75
C GLU A 85 -15.46 3.77 37.09
N SER A 86 -15.45 3.75 35.76
CA SER A 86 -16.14 2.73 35.01
C SER A 86 -15.45 1.43 35.37
N SER A 87 -15.89 0.81 36.47
CA SER A 87 -15.72 -0.60 36.70
C SER A 87 -16.46 -1.28 35.58
N TYR A 88 -15.75 -1.55 34.49
CA TYR A 88 -16.20 -2.44 33.45
C TYR A 88 -16.42 -3.78 34.13
N GLU A 89 -17.66 -4.10 34.45
CA GLU A 89 -18.05 -5.48 34.69
C GLU A 89 -17.89 -6.19 33.33
N TYR A 90 -16.69 -6.73 33.11
CA TYR A 90 -16.36 -7.60 31.99
C TYR A 90 -17.23 -8.86 32.10
N LYS A 91 -18.47 -8.81 31.62
CA LYS A 91 -19.11 -10.01 31.08
C LYS A 91 -18.50 -10.23 29.71
N GLU A 92 -17.43 -11.00 29.70
CA GLU A 92 -16.80 -11.50 28.48
C GLU A 92 -17.79 -12.46 27.80
N VAL A 93 -18.70 -11.92 27.00
CA VAL A 93 -19.50 -12.71 26.08
C VAL A 93 -18.55 -13.08 24.94
N ILE A 94 -17.73 -14.10 25.16
CA ILE A 94 -16.88 -14.65 24.10
C ILE A 94 -17.83 -15.25 23.06
N SER A 95 -17.76 -14.74 21.82
CA SER A 95 -18.51 -15.32 20.71
C SER A 95 -18.01 -16.74 20.45
N GLU A 96 -18.91 -17.67 20.17
CA GLU A 96 -18.58 -19.05 19.76
C GLU A 96 -17.56 -19.06 18.59
N GLU A 97 -17.65 -18.09 17.67
CA GLU A 97 -16.69 -17.91 16.58
C GLU A 97 -15.27 -17.59 17.08
N TYR A 98 -15.17 -16.78 18.14
CA TYR A 98 -13.87 -16.46 18.74
C TYR A 98 -13.31 -17.64 19.55
N LEU A 99 -14.18 -18.42 20.19
CA LEU A 99 -13.79 -19.67 20.84
C LEU A 99 -13.19 -20.64 19.83
N ASP A 100 -13.85 -20.85 18.69
CA ASP A 100 -13.39 -21.74 17.64
C ASP A 100 -12.02 -21.30 17.07
N ILE A 101 -11.86 -20.01 16.77
CA ILE A 101 -10.57 -19.44 16.33
C ILE A 101 -9.49 -19.62 17.39
N SER A 102 -9.83 -19.46 18.67
CA SER A 102 -8.86 -19.63 19.77
C SER A 102 -8.44 -21.09 19.95
N PHE A 103 -9.37 -22.04 19.79
CA PHE A 103 -9.08 -23.48 19.80
C PHE A 103 -8.22 -23.91 18.61
N GLU A 104 -8.55 -23.44 17.40
CA GLU A 104 -7.75 -23.70 16.20
C GLU A 104 -6.33 -23.14 16.34
N LYS A 105 -6.20 -21.90 16.84
CA LYS A 105 -4.89 -21.26 17.07
C LYS A 105 -4.07 -21.99 18.13
N ALA A 106 -4.72 -22.48 19.19
CA ALA A 106 -4.07 -23.26 20.24
C ALA A 106 -3.79 -24.72 19.80
N GLN A 107 -4.25 -25.14 18.62
CA GLN A 107 -4.29 -26.54 18.19
C GLN A 107 -4.87 -27.47 19.26
N MET A 108 -5.81 -26.95 20.04
CA MET A 108 -6.36 -27.61 21.21
C MET A 108 -7.72 -28.19 20.85
N ASP A 109 -7.81 -29.53 20.82
CA ASP A 109 -9.07 -30.22 20.54
C ASP A 109 -10.01 -30.20 21.75
N GLY A 110 -11.32 -30.27 21.51
CA GLY A 110 -12.36 -30.23 22.54
C GLY A 110 -12.23 -31.35 23.57
N TYR A 111 -11.66 -32.49 23.20
CA TYR A 111 -11.36 -33.59 24.13
C TYR A 111 -10.24 -33.23 25.13
N SER A 112 -9.24 -32.48 24.69
CA SER A 112 -8.13 -32.02 25.55
C SER A 112 -8.61 -30.99 26.57
N LEU A 113 -9.55 -30.12 26.17
CA LEU A 113 -10.24 -29.21 27.09
C LEU A 113 -11.01 -30.00 28.17
N TYR A 114 -11.75 -31.03 27.77
CA TYR A 114 -12.51 -31.85 28.71
C TYR A 114 -11.62 -32.54 29.75
N LEU A 115 -10.48 -33.12 29.33
CA LEU A 115 -9.52 -33.71 30.27
C LEU A 115 -8.97 -32.67 31.24
N TYR A 116 -8.57 -31.50 30.73
CA TYR A 116 -8.01 -30.43 31.57
C TYR A 116 -9.01 -29.93 32.62
N LEU A 117 -10.28 -29.79 32.23
CA LEU A 117 -11.35 -29.41 33.13
C LEU A 117 -11.71 -30.52 34.13
N ALA A 118 -11.65 -31.79 33.71
CA ALA A 118 -11.87 -32.91 34.62
C ALA A 118 -10.72 -33.06 35.64
N GLU A 119 -9.49 -32.81 35.21
CA GLU A 119 -8.29 -32.90 36.07
C GLU A 119 -8.19 -31.72 37.06
N ASN A 120 -8.57 -30.51 36.65
CA ASN A 120 -8.46 -29.30 37.48
C ASN A 120 -9.80 -28.86 38.11
N GLY A 121 -10.90 -29.52 37.76
CA GLY A 121 -12.25 -29.18 38.22
C GLY A 121 -12.70 -29.95 39.46
N GLU A 122 -11.93 -30.92 39.96
CA GLU A 122 -12.28 -31.68 41.17
C GLU A 122 -11.87 -31.00 42.49
N ASP A 123 -11.09 -29.92 42.45
CA ASP A 123 -10.52 -29.27 43.65
C ASP A 123 -11.30 -28.03 44.16
N ASN A 124 -12.60 -27.91 43.88
CA ASN A 124 -13.50 -26.94 44.55
C ASN A 124 -14.79 -27.56 45.07
#